data_AF-A0A7X7UMJ9-F1
#
_entry.id   AF-A0A7X7UMJ9-F1
#
_cell.length_a   1.000
_cell.length_b   1.000
_cell.length_c   1.000
_cell.angle_alpha   90.00
_cell.angle_beta   90.00
_cell.angle_gamma   90.00
#
_symmetry.space_group_name_H-M   'P 1'
#
loop_
_entity.id
_entity.type
_entity.pdbx_description
1 polymer ?
#
loop_
_entity_poly.entity_id
_entity_poly.type
_entity_poly.pdbx_seq_one_letter_code
_entity_poly.pdbx_strand_id
1 'polypeptide(L)'
;MNIKNIITAFLLVNLLVWVGCKPSESDKPQLDPAPSADQLNFTVQPGEDDFHFVFKNTSTIKGIAKWDLGNGSTANGDEVIAYYPLPGTYVIKLTLYTNGGSTFITREHTTTKTDYSYFSDPLILALSGGPEAINGKTWMIDSVTPGHFGVGPSDSYSPSWWSAGPLEKSADKIYDDEWTFKLNEFKLEINTKGRTLCNNGAVDRGLSQGYYVEKIWNNDYDSWVTTNDAKRGNTTWLVDKKDGKYYIKTAPEGAILGFDRGGSNEYEVLEFNENYLSLRVVNGGEAFYNRFIAKGYVPPTISFNLNVNATGNPNEFSFSLSNINVPAGQSISNLKYNFGDGTSYETTNTSEIVKHSYMRKGTYYFTLEASTSLGMIMKSSSITVEQNHPNYEPYLLDAMVMYNDFGETQLVPLQIDKSDGDGSVEVVDNPNPNLYPNRSAHVAKFTKINAQWANAYLLLPTGYRFNLTLQPVFKVLVYGKAGDQVLLKLENTDYGGNAWQIGTHDLIYTIQKDNTWEIATYDLHGVGAGWDWTGQIFTNDVTTDPRFNDNFYNVVRIMVNPGNNGGTFTVWLDDLAGPHVEGLKK
;
A
#
# COMPACT_ATOMS: atom_id res chain seq x y z
N MET A 1 89.74 12.58 -32.37
CA MET A 1 88.81 12.32 -31.25
C MET A 1 88.63 10.81 -31.16
N ASN A 2 88.95 10.22 -29.99
CA ASN A 2 89.31 8.81 -29.86
C ASN A 2 88.07 7.89 -29.96
N ILE A 3 87.99 7.06 -31.00
CA ILE A 3 86.87 6.13 -31.32
C ILE A 3 86.57 5.13 -30.18
N LYS A 4 87.51 4.95 -29.24
CA LYS A 4 87.33 4.12 -28.04
C LYS A 4 86.29 4.66 -27.04
N ASN A 5 85.99 5.97 -27.03
CA ASN A 5 85.10 6.55 -26.02
C ASN A 5 83.62 6.61 -26.43
N ILE A 6 83.29 6.36 -27.72
CA ILE A 6 81.89 6.30 -28.20
C ILE A 6 81.34 4.87 -28.11
N ILE A 7 82.18 3.85 -28.32
CA ILE A 7 81.78 2.44 -28.23
C ILE A 7 81.54 2.01 -26.77
N THR A 8 82.29 2.57 -25.83
CA THR A 8 82.16 2.23 -24.40
C THR A 8 80.88 2.81 -23.77
N ALA A 9 80.36 3.93 -24.28
CA ALA A 9 79.09 4.52 -23.82
C ALA A 9 77.85 3.83 -24.45
N PHE A 10 77.96 3.32 -25.69
CA PHE A 10 76.86 2.61 -26.36
C PHE A 10 76.70 1.15 -25.89
N LEU A 11 77.78 0.52 -25.39
CA LEU A 11 77.74 -0.82 -24.78
C LEU A 11 77.27 -0.83 -23.32
N LEU A 12 77.38 0.28 -22.58
CA LEU A 12 76.94 0.34 -21.19
C LEU A 12 75.42 0.63 -21.04
N VAL A 13 74.77 1.20 -22.06
CA VAL A 13 73.33 1.52 -22.05
C VAL A 13 72.47 0.40 -22.68
N ASN A 14 73.05 -0.50 -23.48
CA ASN A 14 72.35 -1.68 -24.02
C ASN A 14 72.46 -2.96 -23.17
N LEU A 15 73.24 -2.95 -22.09
CA LEU A 15 73.31 -4.08 -21.14
C LEU A 15 72.29 -4.00 -19.98
N LEU A 16 71.44 -2.97 -19.96
CA LEU A 16 70.48 -2.70 -18.87
C LEU A 16 69.01 -3.06 -19.21
N VAL A 17 68.75 -3.80 -20.28
CA VAL A 17 67.38 -4.18 -20.70
C VAL A 17 67.07 -5.68 -20.53
N TRP A 18 67.98 -6.47 -19.93
CA TRP A 18 67.80 -7.93 -19.77
C TRP A 18 67.76 -8.40 -18.30
N VAL A 19 67.22 -7.55 -17.42
CA VAL A 19 66.68 -8.00 -16.13
C VAL A 19 65.19 -7.67 -16.10
N GLY A 20 64.46 -8.21 -17.07
CA GLY A 20 63.03 -8.40 -16.88
C GLY A 20 62.86 -9.35 -15.71
N CYS A 21 62.22 -8.89 -14.65
CA CYS A 21 61.71 -9.78 -13.61
C CYS A 21 61.03 -10.96 -14.31
N LYS A 22 61.53 -12.19 -14.11
CA LYS A 22 60.63 -13.34 -14.26
C LYS A 22 59.46 -13.00 -13.34
N PRO A 23 58.20 -12.95 -13.82
CA PRO A 23 57.09 -12.84 -12.89
C PRO A 23 57.28 -14.03 -11.95
N SER A 24 57.53 -13.74 -10.67
CA SER A 24 57.36 -14.76 -9.65
C SER A 24 55.87 -15.06 -9.66
N GLU A 25 55.46 -16.05 -10.46
CA GLU A 25 54.25 -16.79 -10.16
C GLU A 25 54.52 -17.37 -8.77
N SER A 26 54.09 -16.65 -7.74
CA SER A 26 53.90 -17.20 -6.41
C SER A 26 53.18 -18.52 -6.63
N ASP A 27 53.78 -19.64 -6.18
CA ASP A 27 53.22 -20.97 -6.36
C ASP A 27 51.71 -20.90 -6.11
N LYS A 28 50.92 -21.06 -7.19
CA LYS A 28 49.46 -21.11 -7.06
C LYS A 28 49.18 -22.20 -6.04
N PRO A 29 48.26 -22.01 -5.09
CA PRO A 29 47.89 -23.08 -4.17
C PRO A 29 47.62 -24.32 -4.99
N GLN A 30 48.44 -25.37 -4.81
CA GLN A 30 48.27 -26.60 -5.56
C GLN A 30 46.97 -27.23 -5.07
N LEU A 31 45.90 -27.03 -5.84
CA LEU A 31 44.65 -27.72 -5.60
C LEU A 31 44.90 -29.22 -5.70
N ASP A 32 44.24 -29.99 -4.84
CA ASP A 32 44.21 -31.44 -4.98
C ASP A 32 43.74 -31.80 -6.41
N PRO A 33 44.14 -32.96 -6.96
CA PRO A 33 43.55 -33.42 -8.21
C PRO A 33 42.04 -33.63 -8.06
N ALA A 34 41.29 -33.34 -9.12
CA ALA A 34 39.86 -33.65 -9.16
C ALA A 34 39.63 -35.16 -8.91
N PRO A 35 38.53 -35.52 -8.23
CA PRO A 35 38.23 -36.92 -7.96
C PRO A 35 38.00 -37.67 -9.27
N SER A 36 38.40 -38.93 -9.31
CA SER A 36 38.16 -39.82 -10.45
C SER A 36 36.93 -40.70 -10.21
N ALA A 37 36.25 -41.12 -11.28
CA ALA A 37 34.96 -41.83 -11.18
C ALA A 37 35.07 -43.17 -10.43
N ASP A 38 36.22 -43.84 -10.49
CA ASP A 38 36.54 -45.08 -9.77
C ASP A 38 36.67 -44.90 -8.25
N GLN A 39 36.85 -43.67 -7.78
CA GLN A 39 36.83 -43.33 -6.35
C GLN A 39 35.41 -43.13 -5.82
N LEU A 40 34.43 -42.97 -6.72
CA LEU A 40 33.03 -42.78 -6.35
C LEU A 40 32.29 -44.11 -6.33
N ASN A 41 31.46 -44.28 -5.31
CA ASN A 41 30.59 -45.43 -5.20
C ASN A 41 29.36 -45.07 -4.35
N PHE A 42 28.25 -45.77 -4.58
CA PHE A 42 27.12 -45.75 -3.67
C PHE A 42 26.43 -47.09 -3.60
N THR A 43 25.58 -47.26 -2.59
CA THR A 43 24.68 -48.41 -2.46
C THR A 43 23.24 -47.95 -2.38
N VAL A 44 22.32 -48.82 -2.78
CA VAL A 44 20.88 -48.62 -2.67
C VAL A 44 20.34 -49.71 -1.75
N GLN A 45 19.62 -49.32 -0.71
CA GLN A 45 19.03 -50.25 0.26
C GLN A 45 17.52 -49.99 0.38
N PRO A 46 16.70 -51.00 0.66
CA PRO A 46 15.30 -50.79 1.02
C PRO A 46 15.18 -49.84 2.21
N GLY A 47 14.18 -48.95 2.18
CA GLY A 47 13.83 -48.05 3.26
C GLY A 47 12.77 -48.64 4.20
N GLU A 48 11.87 -47.79 4.69
CA GLU A 48 10.82 -48.18 5.63
C GLU A 48 9.70 -49.03 4.99
N ASP A 49 9.50 -48.89 3.68
CA ASP A 49 8.50 -49.60 2.91
C ASP A 49 9.03 -49.95 1.49
N ASP A 50 8.13 -50.43 0.64
CA ASP A 50 8.41 -50.85 -0.74
C ASP A 50 8.72 -49.70 -1.72
N PHE A 51 8.49 -48.46 -1.30
CA PHE A 51 8.53 -47.26 -2.15
C PHE A 51 9.66 -46.31 -1.73
N HIS A 52 10.15 -46.42 -0.51
CA HIS A 52 11.28 -45.66 0.02
C HIS A 52 12.59 -46.44 -0.09
N PHE A 53 13.65 -45.79 -0.58
CA PHE A 53 14.97 -46.38 -0.74
C PHE A 53 16.05 -45.46 -0.19
N VAL A 54 17.01 -46.04 0.51
CA VAL A 54 18.16 -45.34 1.09
C VAL A 54 19.34 -45.41 0.13
N PHE A 55 19.79 -44.24 -0.33
CA PHE A 55 20.99 -44.07 -1.15
C PHE A 55 22.14 -43.62 -0.27
N LYS A 56 23.19 -44.44 -0.20
CA LYS A 56 24.34 -44.19 0.67
C LYS A 56 25.61 -44.04 -0.15
N ASN A 57 26.25 -42.89 -0.02
CA ASN A 57 27.59 -42.62 -0.55
C ASN A 57 28.61 -43.53 0.16
N THR A 58 29.31 -44.35 -0.63
CA THR A 58 30.38 -45.24 -0.15
C THR A 58 31.68 -44.97 -0.89
N SER A 59 31.86 -43.74 -1.38
CA SER A 59 33.06 -43.30 -2.07
C SER A 59 34.29 -43.39 -1.15
N THR A 60 35.45 -43.69 -1.73
CA THR A 60 36.71 -43.83 -0.96
C THR A 60 37.35 -42.48 -0.65
N ILE A 61 36.98 -41.44 -1.41
CA ILE A 61 37.40 -40.05 -1.20
C ILE A 61 36.31 -39.26 -0.47
N LYS A 62 36.72 -38.34 0.40
CA LYS A 62 35.81 -37.45 1.13
C LYS A 62 35.44 -36.23 0.29
N GLY A 63 34.18 -35.85 0.31
CA GLY A 63 33.65 -34.68 -0.38
C GLY A 63 32.20 -34.41 -0.01
N ILE A 64 31.62 -33.38 -0.60
CA ILE A 64 30.19 -33.05 -0.45
C ILE A 64 29.42 -33.82 -1.52
N ALA A 65 28.56 -34.74 -1.10
CA ALA A 65 27.72 -35.53 -1.99
C ALA A 65 26.44 -34.78 -2.37
N LYS A 66 26.16 -34.74 -3.67
CA LYS A 66 24.93 -34.21 -4.27
C LYS A 66 24.31 -35.27 -5.17
N TRP A 67 23.01 -35.47 -5.03
CA TRP A 67 22.24 -36.49 -5.71
C TRP A 67 21.24 -35.88 -6.68
N ASP A 68 21.09 -36.51 -7.84
CA ASP A 68 19.90 -36.47 -8.67
C ASP A 68 19.32 -37.89 -8.69
N LEU A 69 18.10 -38.01 -8.18
CA LEU A 69 17.46 -39.29 -7.84
C LEU A 69 16.64 -39.85 -9.02
N GLY A 70 16.72 -39.23 -10.20
CA GLY A 70 16.07 -39.71 -11.42
C GLY A 70 14.54 -39.59 -11.43
N ASN A 71 13.89 -39.31 -10.30
CA ASN A 71 12.47 -38.97 -10.15
C ASN A 71 12.24 -37.45 -10.11
N GLY A 72 13.23 -36.66 -10.54
CA GLY A 72 13.20 -35.20 -10.48
C GLY A 72 13.53 -34.61 -9.10
N SER A 73 13.79 -35.42 -8.08
CA SER A 73 14.28 -34.94 -6.78
C SER A 73 15.81 -34.89 -6.75
N THR A 74 16.33 -33.86 -6.08
CA THR A 74 17.75 -33.74 -5.73
C THR A 74 17.90 -33.72 -4.23
N ALA A 75 19.04 -34.20 -3.73
CA ALA A 75 19.34 -34.24 -2.30
C ALA A 75 20.83 -34.02 -2.06
N ASN A 76 21.22 -33.69 -0.83
CA ASN A 76 22.62 -33.54 -0.42
C ASN A 76 22.87 -34.36 0.83
N GLY A 77 24.12 -34.79 1.00
CA GLY A 77 24.55 -35.59 2.16
C GLY A 77 24.98 -37.00 1.77
N ASP A 78 25.67 -37.66 2.69
CA ASP A 78 26.21 -39.00 2.46
C ASP A 78 25.14 -40.10 2.49
N GLU A 79 23.97 -39.81 3.04
CA GLU A 79 22.83 -40.73 3.08
C GLU A 79 21.54 -39.95 2.81
N VAL A 80 20.77 -40.39 1.83
CA VAL A 80 19.51 -39.74 1.43
C VAL A 80 18.43 -40.80 1.20
N ILE A 81 17.17 -40.47 1.50
CA ILE A 81 16.02 -41.33 1.25
C ILE A 81 15.25 -40.77 0.05
N ALA A 82 14.89 -41.63 -0.90
CA ALA A 82 14.05 -41.26 -2.03
C ALA A 82 12.79 -42.13 -2.09
N TYR A 83 11.69 -41.50 -2.50
CA TYR A 83 10.38 -42.13 -2.67
C TYR A 83 10.06 -42.33 -4.16
N TYR A 84 9.64 -43.54 -4.52
CA TYR A 84 9.26 -43.93 -5.88
C TYR A 84 7.85 -44.57 -5.87
N PRO A 85 6.79 -43.76 -5.98
CA PRO A 85 5.41 -44.25 -5.92
C PRO A 85 4.98 -45.09 -7.14
N LEU A 86 5.76 -45.08 -8.21
CA LEU A 86 5.41 -45.70 -9.48
C LEU A 86 6.50 -46.68 -9.89
N PRO A 87 6.14 -47.73 -10.67
CA PRO A 87 7.12 -48.59 -11.30
C PRO A 87 7.88 -47.82 -12.38
N GLY A 88 9.18 -48.03 -12.47
CA GLY A 88 10.01 -47.36 -13.45
C GLY A 88 11.49 -47.66 -13.28
N THR A 89 12.28 -47.25 -14.28
CA THR A 89 13.75 -47.25 -14.19
C THR A 89 14.22 -45.81 -14.06
N TYR A 90 14.89 -45.52 -12.94
CA TYR A 90 15.37 -44.20 -12.57
C TYR A 90 16.90 -44.17 -12.68
N VAL A 91 17.44 -43.17 -13.38
CA VAL A 91 18.90 -42.98 -13.48
C VAL A 91 19.36 -42.08 -12.33
N ILE A 92 20.04 -42.68 -11.37
CA ILE A 92 20.53 -42.02 -10.16
C ILE A 92 21.94 -41.51 -10.43
N LYS A 93 22.17 -40.21 -10.22
CA LYS A 93 23.47 -39.56 -10.38
C LYS A 93 23.99 -39.06 -9.03
N LEU A 94 25.14 -39.57 -8.61
CA LEU A 94 25.91 -39.04 -7.48
C LEU A 94 27.02 -38.14 -8.03
N THR A 95 27.00 -36.86 -7.66
CA THR A 95 28.09 -35.91 -7.90
C THR A 95 28.83 -35.65 -6.58
N LEU A 96 30.15 -35.79 -6.57
CA LEU A 96 30.97 -35.55 -5.38
C LEU A 96 31.86 -34.33 -5.61
N TYR A 97 31.77 -33.35 -4.72
CA TYR A 97 32.58 -32.13 -4.75
C TYR A 97 33.70 -32.21 -3.70
N THR A 98 34.93 -31.97 -4.13
CA THR A 98 36.13 -31.98 -3.27
C THR A 98 36.92 -30.67 -3.47
N ASN A 99 38.00 -30.47 -2.70
CA ASN A 99 38.89 -29.33 -2.89
C ASN A 99 39.56 -29.31 -4.28
N GLY A 100 39.70 -30.48 -4.93
CA GLY A 100 40.33 -30.61 -6.23
C GLY A 100 39.41 -30.47 -7.43
N GLY A 101 38.10 -30.28 -7.21
CA GLY A 101 37.07 -30.28 -8.25
C GLY A 101 35.97 -31.30 -7.96
N SER A 102 35.19 -31.64 -9.00
CA SER A 102 34.08 -32.58 -8.87
C SER A 102 34.03 -33.59 -10.01
N THR A 103 33.41 -34.73 -9.72
CA THR A 103 33.10 -35.78 -10.69
C THR A 103 31.77 -36.43 -10.34
N PHE A 104 31.25 -37.29 -11.21
CA PHE A 104 29.99 -37.99 -10.97
C PHE A 104 30.00 -39.43 -11.47
N ILE A 105 29.10 -40.25 -10.92
CA ILE A 105 28.74 -41.57 -11.41
C ILE A 105 27.22 -41.69 -11.55
N THR A 106 26.75 -42.56 -12.45
CA THR A 106 25.33 -42.88 -12.62
C THR A 106 25.06 -44.36 -12.44
N ARG A 107 23.89 -44.73 -11.91
CA ARG A 107 23.35 -46.11 -11.93
C ARG A 107 21.86 -46.11 -12.13
N GLU A 108 21.35 -47.15 -12.78
CA GLU A 108 19.92 -47.39 -12.86
C GLU A 108 19.40 -48.04 -11.56
N HIS A 109 18.23 -47.59 -11.14
CA HIS A 109 17.43 -48.19 -10.07
C HIS A 109 16.04 -48.47 -10.62
N THR A 110 15.60 -49.73 -10.56
CA THR A 110 14.29 -50.14 -11.07
C THR A 110 13.35 -50.49 -9.92
N THR A 111 12.16 -49.91 -9.94
CA THR A 111 11.04 -50.25 -9.06
C THR A 111 9.93 -50.90 -9.89
N THR A 112 9.18 -51.82 -9.28
CA THR A 112 8.09 -52.55 -9.96
C THR A 112 6.75 -52.45 -9.25
N LYS A 113 6.71 -51.80 -8.09
CA LYS A 113 5.50 -51.66 -7.26
C LYS A 113 4.90 -50.27 -7.47
N THR A 114 3.58 -50.20 -7.31
CA THR A 114 2.81 -48.96 -7.37
C THR A 114 2.25 -48.68 -5.97
N ASP A 115 2.50 -47.48 -5.46
CA ASP A 115 1.82 -46.98 -4.28
C ASP A 115 0.47 -46.38 -4.70
N TYR A 116 -0.62 -47.12 -4.49
CA TYR A 116 -1.95 -46.64 -4.85
C TYR A 116 -2.43 -45.47 -3.98
N SER A 117 -1.86 -45.29 -2.79
CA SER A 117 -2.21 -44.16 -1.92
C SER A 117 -1.78 -42.82 -2.52
N TYR A 118 -0.75 -42.82 -3.36
CA TYR A 118 -0.30 -41.65 -4.12
C TYR A 118 -1.43 -41.06 -4.98
N PHE A 119 -2.29 -41.88 -5.57
CA PHE A 119 -3.43 -41.40 -6.38
C PHE A 119 -4.59 -40.84 -5.56
N SER A 120 -4.56 -41.00 -4.24
CA SER A 120 -5.53 -40.40 -3.32
C SER A 120 -5.05 -39.09 -2.70
N ASP A 121 -3.86 -38.63 -3.05
CA ASP A 121 -3.34 -37.34 -2.58
C ASP A 121 -4.25 -36.18 -3.03
N PRO A 122 -4.64 -35.26 -2.12
CA PRO A 122 -5.57 -34.19 -2.44
C PRO A 122 -5.12 -33.29 -3.59
N LEU A 123 -3.81 -33.02 -3.73
CA LEU A 123 -3.30 -32.19 -4.82
C LEU A 123 -3.34 -32.96 -6.14
N ILE A 124 -2.98 -34.25 -6.15
CA ILE A 124 -3.08 -35.09 -7.35
C ILE A 124 -4.53 -35.17 -7.85
N LEU A 125 -5.48 -35.38 -6.94
CA LEU A 125 -6.92 -35.37 -7.24
C LEU A 125 -7.37 -34.00 -7.76
N ALA A 126 -6.96 -32.92 -7.11
CA ALA A 126 -7.29 -31.56 -7.52
C ALA A 126 -6.78 -31.25 -8.94
N LEU A 127 -5.51 -31.54 -9.21
CA LEU A 127 -4.85 -31.26 -10.50
C LEU A 127 -5.46 -32.06 -11.64
N SER A 128 -5.64 -33.37 -11.46
CA SER A 128 -6.00 -34.30 -12.54
C SER A 128 -7.51 -34.53 -12.69
N GLY A 129 -8.31 -34.25 -11.65
CA GLY A 129 -9.70 -34.68 -11.56
C GLY A 129 -9.88 -36.12 -11.05
N GLY A 130 -8.78 -36.80 -10.71
CA GLY A 130 -8.79 -38.16 -10.18
C GLY A 130 -8.82 -39.26 -11.26
N PRO A 131 -8.85 -40.53 -10.84
CA PRO A 131 -8.70 -41.68 -11.75
C PRO A 131 -9.82 -41.81 -12.79
N GLU A 132 -11.02 -41.31 -12.49
CA GLU A 132 -12.16 -41.32 -13.41
C GLU A 132 -12.06 -40.24 -14.50
N ALA A 133 -11.24 -39.22 -14.29
CA ALA A 133 -10.99 -38.15 -15.27
C ALA A 133 -9.95 -38.61 -16.30
N ILE A 134 -10.32 -39.55 -17.18
CA ILE A 134 -9.41 -40.16 -18.18
C ILE A 134 -8.76 -39.10 -19.09
N ASN A 135 -9.49 -38.04 -19.43
CA ASN A 135 -8.99 -36.93 -20.24
C ASN A 135 -8.24 -35.87 -19.42
N GLY A 136 -8.07 -36.10 -18.12
CA GLY A 136 -7.49 -35.15 -17.18
C GLY A 136 -8.39 -33.96 -16.92
N LYS A 137 -7.80 -32.95 -16.31
CA LYS A 137 -8.44 -31.69 -15.99
C LYS A 137 -7.60 -30.52 -16.47
N THR A 138 -8.28 -29.60 -17.15
CA THR A 138 -7.65 -28.43 -17.77
C THR A 138 -7.73 -27.22 -16.85
N TRP A 139 -6.62 -26.50 -16.76
CA TRP A 139 -6.43 -25.27 -16.01
C TRP A 139 -6.08 -24.13 -16.96
N MET A 140 -6.53 -22.92 -16.64
CA MET A 140 -6.21 -21.67 -17.32
C MET A 140 -5.76 -20.64 -16.29
N ILE A 141 -5.21 -19.50 -16.71
CA ILE A 141 -4.88 -18.41 -15.79
C ILE A 141 -6.16 -17.79 -15.21
N ASP A 142 -6.16 -17.54 -13.90
CA ASP A 142 -7.25 -16.86 -13.18
C ASP A 142 -7.22 -15.34 -13.45
N SER A 143 -7.56 -14.94 -14.67
CA SER A 143 -7.34 -13.59 -15.19
C SER A 143 -8.09 -12.47 -14.45
N VAL A 144 -9.11 -12.80 -13.65
CA VAL A 144 -9.98 -11.83 -12.97
C VAL A 144 -9.62 -11.65 -11.49
N THR A 145 -8.84 -12.55 -10.90
CA THR A 145 -8.38 -12.41 -9.52
C THR A 145 -7.12 -11.54 -9.49
N PRO A 146 -7.07 -10.47 -8.66
CA PRO A 146 -5.85 -9.68 -8.47
C PRO A 146 -4.67 -10.56 -8.03
N GLY A 147 -3.48 -10.30 -8.56
CA GLY A 147 -2.26 -11.03 -8.24
C GLY A 147 -2.15 -12.41 -8.91
N HIS A 148 -2.97 -12.69 -9.93
CA HIS A 148 -2.86 -13.93 -10.72
C HIS A 148 -1.50 -14.07 -11.43
N PHE A 149 -0.82 -12.95 -11.67
CA PHE A 149 0.61 -12.91 -11.85
C PHE A 149 1.22 -11.97 -10.83
N GLY A 150 2.46 -12.26 -10.41
CA GLY A 150 3.16 -11.34 -9.54
C GLY A 150 4.66 -11.60 -9.39
N VAL A 151 5.33 -10.64 -8.77
CA VAL A 151 6.76 -10.69 -8.39
C VAL A 151 6.93 -10.23 -6.95
N GLY A 152 7.84 -10.86 -6.22
CA GLY A 152 8.31 -10.43 -4.91
C GLY A 152 9.72 -10.97 -4.62
N PRO A 153 10.27 -10.70 -3.43
CA PRO A 153 11.56 -11.26 -3.03
C PRO A 153 11.48 -12.79 -2.86
N SER A 154 12.61 -13.48 -3.00
CA SER A 154 12.73 -14.95 -2.96
C SER A 154 12.34 -15.63 -1.65
N ASP A 155 12.08 -14.88 -0.58
CA ASP A 155 11.59 -15.35 0.71
C ASP A 155 10.13 -14.98 0.97
N SER A 156 9.50 -14.18 0.10
CA SER A 156 8.08 -13.86 0.19
C SER A 156 7.21 -15.01 -0.32
N TYR A 157 6.00 -15.11 0.22
CA TYR A 157 4.94 -16.04 -0.19
C TYR A 157 3.73 -15.32 -0.82
N SER A 158 3.87 -14.03 -1.09
CA SER A 158 2.89 -13.22 -1.82
C SER A 158 3.60 -12.17 -2.68
N PRO A 159 2.99 -11.72 -3.79
CA PRO A 159 3.59 -10.68 -4.62
C PRO A 159 3.64 -9.34 -3.88
N SER A 160 4.80 -8.67 -3.92
CA SER A 160 5.02 -7.39 -3.23
C SER A 160 5.69 -6.33 -4.10
N TRP A 161 6.35 -6.72 -5.19
CA TRP A 161 6.97 -5.80 -6.15
C TRP A 161 6.07 -5.53 -7.35
N TRP A 162 5.32 -6.53 -7.79
CA TRP A 162 4.27 -6.38 -8.80
C TRP A 162 3.17 -7.41 -8.58
N SER A 163 1.92 -7.00 -8.73
CA SER A 163 0.73 -7.85 -8.62
C SER A 163 -0.24 -7.42 -9.72
N ALA A 164 -0.46 -8.29 -10.71
CA ALA A 164 -1.29 -7.97 -11.87
C ALA A 164 -2.74 -7.68 -11.44
N GLY A 165 -3.29 -6.56 -11.88
CA GLY A 165 -4.71 -6.24 -11.74
C GLY A 165 -5.58 -7.16 -12.60
N PRO A 166 -6.90 -7.26 -12.32
CA PRO A 166 -7.82 -8.02 -13.15
C PRO A 166 -7.71 -7.64 -14.63
N LEU A 167 -7.56 -8.63 -15.51
CA LEU A 167 -7.47 -8.52 -16.96
C LEU A 167 -6.30 -7.66 -17.50
N GLU A 168 -5.31 -7.34 -16.67
CA GLU A 168 -4.17 -6.49 -17.04
C GLU A 168 -3.41 -7.00 -18.29
N LYS A 169 -3.35 -8.33 -18.48
CA LYS A 169 -2.64 -8.99 -19.58
C LYS A 169 -3.58 -9.53 -20.67
N SER A 170 -4.76 -8.92 -20.83
CA SER A 170 -5.80 -9.39 -21.76
C SER A 170 -5.39 -9.41 -23.24
N ALA A 171 -4.45 -8.56 -23.65
CA ALA A 171 -3.92 -8.54 -25.03
C ALA A 171 -2.88 -9.65 -25.30
N ASP A 172 -2.34 -10.27 -24.24
CA ASP A 172 -1.10 -11.04 -24.29
C ASP A 172 -1.29 -12.53 -24.61
N LYS A 173 -2.54 -12.96 -24.78
CA LYS A 173 -2.99 -14.34 -25.12
C LYS A 173 -2.70 -15.42 -24.09
N ILE A 174 -1.79 -15.21 -23.14
CA ILE A 174 -1.54 -16.16 -22.05
C ILE A 174 -2.80 -16.57 -21.24
N TYR A 175 -3.87 -15.76 -21.23
CA TYR A 175 -5.13 -16.13 -20.57
C TYR A 175 -5.92 -17.24 -21.29
N ASP A 176 -5.64 -17.53 -22.56
CA ASP A 176 -6.24 -18.66 -23.31
C ASP A 176 -5.35 -19.92 -23.36
N ASP A 177 -4.18 -19.86 -22.74
CA ASP A 177 -3.30 -21.01 -22.55
C ASP A 177 -3.96 -22.05 -21.65
N GLU A 178 -3.79 -23.32 -22.01
CA GLU A 178 -4.40 -24.46 -21.33
C GLU A 178 -3.33 -25.44 -20.84
N TRP A 179 -3.42 -25.82 -19.56
CA TRP A 179 -2.61 -26.87 -18.93
C TRP A 179 -3.51 -28.02 -18.49
N THR A 180 -3.42 -29.17 -19.14
CA THR A 180 -4.23 -30.35 -18.82
C THR A 180 -3.38 -31.39 -18.11
N PHE A 181 -3.69 -31.64 -16.83
CA PHE A 181 -3.02 -32.66 -16.04
C PHE A 181 -3.76 -33.98 -16.18
N LYS A 182 -3.11 -35.00 -16.73
CA LYS A 182 -3.63 -36.35 -16.88
C LYS A 182 -2.92 -37.29 -15.92
N LEU A 183 -3.68 -38.16 -15.26
CA LEU A 183 -3.13 -39.17 -14.36
C LEU A 183 -2.44 -40.30 -15.15
N ASN A 184 -2.97 -40.64 -16.33
CA ASN A 184 -2.34 -41.61 -17.21
C ASN A 184 -0.96 -41.12 -17.66
N GLU A 185 0.07 -41.93 -17.40
CA GLU A 185 1.48 -41.62 -17.65
C GLU A 185 1.97 -40.33 -17.00
N PHE A 186 1.21 -39.77 -16.05
CA PHE A 186 1.46 -38.45 -15.48
C PHE A 186 1.70 -37.38 -16.55
N LYS A 187 0.94 -37.46 -17.63
CA LYS A 187 1.10 -36.58 -18.79
C LYS A 187 0.56 -35.18 -18.47
N LEU A 188 1.36 -34.17 -18.75
CA LEU A 188 0.92 -32.78 -18.82
C LEU A 188 0.68 -32.44 -20.28
N GLU A 189 -0.42 -31.81 -20.64
CA GLU A 189 -0.62 -31.26 -21.99
C GLU A 189 -0.68 -29.75 -21.92
N ILE A 190 0.17 -29.08 -22.69
CA ILE A 190 0.25 -27.62 -22.76
C ILE A 190 -0.22 -27.20 -24.15
N ASN A 191 -1.18 -26.28 -24.20
CA ASN A 191 -1.70 -25.71 -25.42
C ASN A 191 -1.78 -24.20 -25.30
N THR A 192 -0.80 -23.50 -25.86
CA THR A 192 -0.72 -22.03 -25.81
C THR A 192 -1.31 -21.36 -27.04
N LYS A 193 -2.12 -22.08 -27.83
CA LYS A 193 -2.76 -21.59 -29.06
C LYS A 193 -1.79 -20.93 -30.06
N GLY A 194 -0.52 -21.34 -30.04
CA GLY A 194 0.54 -20.81 -30.90
C GLY A 194 1.19 -19.49 -30.45
N ARG A 195 0.74 -18.86 -29.35
CA ARG A 195 1.34 -17.64 -28.82
C ARG A 195 1.13 -17.48 -27.31
N THR A 196 2.19 -17.16 -26.58
CA THR A 196 2.10 -16.87 -25.14
C THR A 196 2.94 -15.65 -24.76
N LEU A 197 2.84 -15.25 -23.48
CA LEU A 197 3.66 -14.23 -22.84
C LEU A 197 4.77 -14.92 -22.04
N CYS A 198 6.00 -14.41 -22.11
CA CYS A 198 7.11 -14.82 -21.24
C CYS A 198 7.91 -13.60 -20.77
N ASN A 199 8.73 -13.76 -19.74
CA ASN A 199 9.71 -12.76 -19.33
C ASN A 199 10.86 -12.71 -20.36
N ASN A 200 11.44 -11.53 -20.55
CA ASN A 200 12.57 -11.33 -21.45
C ASN A 200 13.73 -12.30 -21.19
N GLY A 201 14.03 -12.60 -19.91
CA GLY A 201 15.08 -13.53 -19.52
C GLY A 201 14.80 -14.99 -19.87
N ALA A 202 13.57 -15.35 -20.21
CA ALA A 202 13.18 -16.72 -20.57
C ALA A 202 13.24 -16.99 -22.09
N VAL A 203 13.21 -15.93 -22.91
CA VAL A 203 13.06 -16.05 -24.38
C VAL A 203 14.18 -16.87 -25.00
N ASP A 204 15.44 -16.52 -24.74
CA ASP A 204 16.60 -17.15 -25.37
C ASP A 204 16.66 -18.64 -25.06
N ARG A 205 16.31 -19.01 -23.81
CA ARG A 205 16.20 -20.40 -23.40
C ARG A 205 15.14 -21.12 -24.23
N GLY A 206 13.93 -20.58 -24.32
CA GLY A 206 12.86 -21.25 -25.06
C GLY A 206 13.07 -21.33 -26.56
N LEU A 207 13.76 -20.35 -27.15
CA LEU A 207 14.22 -20.40 -28.55
C LEU A 207 15.27 -21.50 -28.74
N SER A 208 16.26 -21.59 -27.86
CA SER A 208 17.32 -22.61 -27.95
C SER A 208 16.81 -24.04 -27.79
N GLN A 209 15.78 -24.22 -26.96
CA GLN A 209 15.12 -25.51 -26.72
C GLN A 209 14.00 -25.79 -27.75
N GLY A 210 13.65 -24.80 -28.58
CA GLY A 210 12.73 -24.92 -29.71
C GLY A 210 11.24 -24.95 -29.36
N TYR A 211 10.85 -24.71 -28.09
CA TYR A 211 9.45 -24.57 -27.70
C TYR A 211 8.91 -23.15 -27.90
N TYR A 212 9.80 -22.18 -28.10
CA TYR A 212 9.50 -20.90 -28.73
C TYR A 212 10.05 -20.86 -30.15
N VAL A 213 9.37 -20.15 -31.04
CA VAL A 213 9.75 -20.05 -32.46
C VAL A 213 10.32 -18.67 -32.77
N GLU A 214 9.63 -17.61 -32.41
CA GLU A 214 10.10 -16.24 -32.56
C GLU A 214 9.58 -15.33 -31.45
N LYS A 215 10.35 -14.27 -31.15
CA LYS A 215 9.90 -13.16 -30.33
C LYS A 215 9.21 -12.12 -31.22
N ILE A 216 7.94 -11.87 -30.97
CA ILE A 216 7.08 -11.02 -31.80
C ILE A 216 7.07 -9.57 -31.27
N TRP A 217 7.21 -9.41 -29.96
CA TRP A 217 7.17 -8.11 -29.28
C TRP A 217 7.89 -8.21 -27.94
N ASN A 218 8.43 -7.09 -27.45
CA ASN A 218 8.88 -6.98 -26.07
C ASN A 218 8.80 -5.54 -25.53
N ASN A 219 8.75 -5.42 -24.20
CA ASN A 219 9.09 -4.20 -23.47
C ASN A 219 10.31 -4.48 -22.57
N ASP A 220 10.47 -3.72 -21.49
CA ASP A 220 11.59 -3.85 -20.54
C ASP A 220 11.58 -5.19 -19.78
N TYR A 221 10.41 -5.83 -19.60
CA TYR A 221 10.25 -7.02 -18.74
C TYR A 221 9.69 -8.24 -19.48
N ASP A 222 8.77 -8.03 -20.40
CA ASP A 222 7.93 -9.07 -20.98
C ASP A 222 8.09 -9.14 -22.50
N SER A 223 7.88 -10.34 -23.03
CA SER A 223 7.95 -10.67 -24.45
C SER A 223 6.75 -11.50 -24.89
N TRP A 224 6.19 -11.17 -26.06
CA TRP A 224 5.31 -12.09 -26.78
C TRP A 224 6.14 -13.02 -27.63
N VAL A 225 5.85 -14.32 -27.56
CA VAL A 225 6.53 -15.34 -28.34
C VAL A 225 5.51 -16.22 -29.05
N THR A 226 5.78 -16.56 -30.31
CA THR A 226 5.11 -17.70 -30.93
C THR A 226 5.67 -18.99 -30.36
N THR A 227 4.82 -19.99 -30.23
CA THR A 227 5.17 -21.26 -29.57
C THR A 227 5.14 -22.43 -30.54
N ASN A 228 5.83 -23.49 -30.15
CA ASN A 228 5.76 -24.78 -30.80
C ASN A 228 5.48 -25.86 -29.75
N ASP A 229 4.21 -26.01 -29.37
CA ASP A 229 3.83 -26.95 -28.32
C ASP A 229 4.18 -28.40 -28.68
N ALA A 230 4.17 -28.75 -29.97
CA ALA A 230 4.62 -30.08 -30.43
C ALA A 230 6.10 -30.34 -30.14
N LYS A 231 6.95 -29.30 -30.09
CA LYS A 231 8.38 -29.44 -29.73
C LYS A 231 8.63 -29.61 -28.25
N ARG A 232 7.65 -29.36 -27.38
CA ARG A 232 7.77 -29.67 -25.95
C ARG A 232 7.89 -31.17 -25.69
N GLY A 233 7.48 -32.01 -26.65
CA GLY A 233 7.62 -33.46 -26.59
C GLY A 233 6.67 -34.11 -25.60
N ASN A 234 7.10 -35.19 -24.96
CA ASN A 234 6.32 -35.86 -23.93
C ASN A 234 6.48 -35.11 -22.60
N THR A 235 5.56 -34.19 -22.32
CA THR A 235 5.57 -33.41 -21.09
C THR A 235 4.92 -34.21 -19.94
N THR A 236 5.56 -34.25 -18.78
CA THR A 236 5.08 -34.96 -17.58
C THR A 236 5.01 -34.05 -16.37
N TRP A 237 4.29 -34.48 -15.33
CA TRP A 237 4.20 -33.80 -14.05
C TRP A 237 4.29 -34.77 -12.88
N LEU A 238 4.85 -34.35 -11.75
CA LEU A 238 4.88 -35.12 -10.51
C LEU A 238 4.57 -34.20 -9.32
N VAL A 239 4.10 -34.79 -8.23
CA VAL A 239 3.89 -34.09 -6.96
C VAL A 239 4.90 -34.61 -5.95
N ASP A 240 5.53 -33.68 -5.25
CA ASP A 240 6.47 -33.96 -4.17
C ASP A 240 6.05 -33.19 -2.91
N LYS A 241 6.40 -33.70 -1.74
CA LYS A 241 6.10 -33.06 -0.45
C LYS A 241 7.36 -32.94 0.39
N LYS A 242 7.84 -31.71 0.58
CA LYS A 242 9.05 -31.39 1.32
C LYS A 242 8.68 -30.49 2.49
N ASP A 243 9.07 -30.86 3.71
CA ASP A 243 8.79 -30.08 4.93
C ASP A 243 7.32 -29.67 5.09
N GLY A 244 6.40 -30.57 4.72
CA GLY A 244 4.95 -30.35 4.79
C GLY A 244 4.37 -29.54 3.63
N LYS A 245 5.19 -29.05 2.70
CA LYS A 245 4.77 -28.23 1.54
C LYS A 245 4.73 -29.04 0.26
N TYR A 246 3.73 -28.76 -0.57
CA TYR A 246 3.60 -29.40 -1.88
C TYR A 246 4.43 -28.68 -2.95
N TYR A 247 5.00 -29.47 -3.85
CA TYR A 247 5.69 -29.02 -5.04
C TYR A 247 5.16 -29.78 -6.26
N ILE A 248 4.92 -29.07 -7.36
CA ILE A 248 4.66 -29.65 -8.68
C ILE A 248 5.95 -29.57 -9.47
N LYS A 249 6.41 -30.71 -9.99
CA LYS A 249 7.55 -30.76 -10.91
C LYS A 249 7.07 -31.09 -12.30
N THR A 250 7.63 -30.46 -13.31
CA THR A 250 7.33 -30.76 -14.70
C THR A 250 8.59 -31.09 -15.49
N ALA A 251 8.43 -31.87 -16.56
CA ALA A 251 9.52 -32.21 -17.47
C ALA A 251 9.01 -32.33 -18.91
N PRO A 252 9.85 -32.16 -19.95
CA PRO A 252 11.20 -31.59 -19.87
C PRO A 252 11.16 -30.09 -19.50
N GLU A 253 12.30 -29.39 -19.54
CA GLU A 253 12.41 -27.96 -19.17
C GLU A 253 11.38 -27.06 -19.90
N GLY A 254 10.94 -27.44 -21.11
CA GLY A 254 9.88 -26.76 -21.84
C GLY A 254 8.46 -26.94 -21.27
N ALA A 255 8.24 -27.72 -20.21
CA ALA A 255 6.93 -27.97 -19.61
C ALA A 255 6.51 -26.87 -18.62
N ILE A 256 6.50 -25.62 -19.06
CA ILE A 256 6.28 -24.46 -18.18
C ILE A 256 4.82 -24.34 -17.74
N LEU A 257 4.60 -24.07 -16.44
CA LEU A 257 3.29 -23.72 -15.89
C LEU A 257 3.14 -22.19 -15.79
N GLY A 258 2.14 -21.65 -16.48
CA GLY A 258 1.80 -20.23 -16.44
C GLY A 258 2.80 -19.35 -17.18
N PHE A 259 3.03 -18.16 -16.63
CA PHE A 259 3.93 -17.16 -17.21
C PHE A 259 5.39 -17.60 -17.04
N ASP A 260 6.09 -17.82 -18.16
CA ASP A 260 7.49 -18.26 -18.14
C ASP A 260 8.40 -17.11 -17.68
N ARG A 261 8.93 -17.23 -16.46
CA ARG A 261 9.81 -16.25 -15.82
C ARG A 261 11.29 -16.62 -15.89
N GLY A 262 11.64 -17.69 -16.60
CA GLY A 262 12.93 -18.33 -16.42
C GLY A 262 12.98 -19.07 -15.08
N GLY A 263 13.87 -20.06 -14.94
CA GLY A 263 14.04 -20.81 -13.70
C GLY A 263 13.62 -22.27 -13.78
N SER A 264 13.45 -22.91 -12.62
CA SER A 264 13.20 -24.34 -12.49
C SER A 264 11.77 -24.74 -12.83
N ASN A 265 11.60 -25.94 -13.38
CA ASN A 265 10.32 -26.62 -13.54
C ASN A 265 9.84 -27.28 -12.22
N GLU A 266 10.09 -26.62 -11.09
CA GLU A 266 9.63 -27.04 -9.75
C GLU A 266 8.90 -25.84 -9.14
N TYR A 267 7.62 -26.03 -8.83
CA TYR A 267 6.68 -24.99 -8.40
C TYR A 267 6.18 -25.32 -7.01
N GLU A 268 6.44 -24.45 -6.04
CA GLU A 268 5.83 -24.53 -4.70
C GLU A 268 4.34 -24.21 -4.81
N VAL A 269 3.49 -25.07 -4.23
CA VAL A 269 2.04 -24.83 -4.18
C VAL A 269 1.71 -24.03 -2.94
N LEU A 270 1.15 -22.83 -3.13
CA LEU A 270 0.76 -21.93 -2.05
C LEU A 270 -0.66 -22.19 -1.56
N GLU A 271 -1.57 -22.39 -2.51
CA GLU A 271 -3.00 -22.59 -2.25
C GLU A 271 -3.57 -23.47 -3.35
N PHE A 272 -4.46 -24.40 -3.01
CA PHE A 272 -5.22 -25.14 -4.01
C PHE A 272 -6.57 -25.62 -3.48
N ASN A 273 -7.51 -25.82 -4.39
CA ASN A 273 -8.68 -26.66 -4.21
C ASN A 273 -9.07 -27.27 -5.57
N GLU A 274 -10.27 -27.80 -5.72
CA GLU A 274 -10.72 -28.34 -7.00
C GLU A 274 -10.87 -27.27 -8.11
N ASN A 275 -10.95 -25.98 -7.81
CA ASN A 275 -11.22 -24.94 -8.80
C ASN A 275 -10.09 -23.91 -8.94
N TYR A 276 -9.18 -23.82 -7.98
CA TYR A 276 -8.06 -22.86 -7.98
C TYR A 276 -6.74 -23.52 -7.61
N LEU A 277 -5.66 -22.97 -8.15
CA LEU A 277 -4.29 -23.38 -7.87
C LEU A 277 -3.39 -22.14 -7.89
N SER A 278 -2.63 -21.90 -6.83
CA SER A 278 -1.63 -20.84 -6.75
C SER A 278 -0.24 -21.44 -6.63
N LEU A 279 0.63 -21.08 -7.56
CA LEU A 279 1.98 -21.59 -7.69
C LEU A 279 3.00 -20.47 -7.50
N ARG A 280 4.15 -20.85 -6.94
CA ARG A 280 5.31 -20.01 -6.74
C ARG A 280 6.56 -20.68 -7.29
N VAL A 281 7.39 -19.92 -7.99
CA VAL A 281 8.71 -20.36 -8.44
C VAL A 281 9.75 -19.29 -8.10
N VAL A 282 10.93 -19.71 -7.67
CA VAL A 282 12.04 -18.80 -7.36
C VAL A 282 13.10 -18.90 -8.44
N ASN A 283 13.51 -17.76 -8.98
CA ASN A 283 14.60 -17.66 -9.94
C ASN A 283 15.36 -16.35 -9.75
N GLY A 284 16.71 -16.40 -9.78
CA GLY A 284 17.54 -15.19 -9.73
C GLY A 284 17.40 -14.32 -8.47
N GLY A 285 16.88 -14.85 -7.36
CA GLY A 285 16.60 -14.06 -6.15
C GLY A 285 15.21 -13.44 -6.09
N GLU A 286 14.37 -13.70 -7.09
CA GLU A 286 12.98 -13.25 -7.18
C GLU A 286 12.04 -14.45 -7.02
N ALA A 287 10.87 -14.20 -6.43
CA ALA A 287 9.75 -15.13 -6.41
C ALA A 287 8.67 -14.68 -7.40
N PHE A 288 8.19 -15.62 -8.20
CA PHE A 288 7.15 -15.40 -9.19
C PHE A 288 5.91 -16.19 -8.86
N TYR A 289 4.75 -15.57 -9.06
CA TYR A 289 3.46 -16.13 -8.68
C TYR A 289 2.59 -16.31 -9.90
N ASN A 290 1.91 -17.45 -10.00
CA ASN A 290 0.91 -17.74 -11.02
C ASN A 290 -0.34 -18.30 -10.33
N ARG A 291 -1.51 -17.78 -10.66
CA ARG A 291 -2.80 -18.31 -10.21
C ARG A 291 -3.58 -18.87 -11.39
N PHE A 292 -4.08 -20.08 -11.20
CA PHE A 292 -4.87 -20.82 -12.17
C PHE A 292 -6.27 -21.05 -11.66
N ILE A 293 -7.18 -21.25 -12.61
CA ILE A 293 -8.57 -21.60 -12.42
C ILE A 293 -8.91 -22.79 -13.30
N ALA A 294 -9.76 -23.71 -12.83
CA ALA A 294 -10.22 -24.83 -13.63
C ALA A 294 -11.02 -24.33 -14.85
N LYS A 295 -10.76 -24.90 -16.03
CA LYS A 295 -11.43 -24.50 -17.28
C LYS A 295 -12.93 -24.73 -17.16
N GLY A 296 -13.70 -23.69 -17.46
CA GLY A 296 -15.17 -23.70 -17.39
C GLY A 296 -15.74 -23.41 -16.01
N TYR A 297 -14.91 -23.33 -14.96
CA TYR A 297 -15.35 -22.85 -13.67
C TYR A 297 -15.53 -21.33 -13.71
N VAL A 298 -16.70 -20.86 -13.25
CA VAL A 298 -17.01 -19.43 -13.13
C VAL A 298 -17.07 -19.11 -11.64
N PRO A 299 -16.16 -18.25 -11.13
CA PRO A 299 -16.19 -17.83 -9.73
C PRO A 299 -17.58 -17.27 -9.35
N PRO A 300 -18.09 -17.56 -8.14
CA PRO A 300 -19.27 -16.86 -7.66
C PRO A 300 -18.96 -15.37 -7.59
N THR A 301 -19.90 -14.52 -8.01
CA THR A 301 -19.76 -13.06 -7.94
C THR A 301 -20.97 -12.46 -7.24
N ILE A 302 -20.72 -11.54 -6.31
CA ILE A 302 -21.77 -10.68 -5.75
C ILE A 302 -21.90 -9.45 -6.64
N SER A 303 -23.12 -9.10 -7.00
CA SER A 303 -23.40 -7.90 -7.78
C SER A 303 -24.68 -7.21 -7.33
N PHE A 304 -24.73 -5.90 -7.50
CA PHE A 304 -25.89 -5.05 -7.23
C PHE A 304 -25.72 -3.71 -7.97
N ASN A 305 -26.84 -3.05 -8.21
CA ASN A 305 -26.91 -1.68 -8.71
C ASN A 305 -27.17 -0.74 -7.54
N LEU A 306 -26.43 0.36 -7.48
CA LEU A 306 -26.72 1.48 -6.58
C LEU A 306 -27.59 2.50 -7.32
N ASN A 307 -28.81 2.69 -6.84
CA ASN A 307 -29.74 3.69 -7.37
C ASN A 307 -29.74 4.91 -6.46
N VAL A 308 -29.56 6.09 -7.06
CA VAL A 308 -29.60 7.38 -6.38
C VAL A 308 -30.65 8.24 -7.05
N ASN A 309 -31.64 8.69 -6.28
CA ASN A 309 -32.75 9.49 -6.79
C ASN A 309 -33.01 10.69 -5.88
N ALA A 310 -33.30 11.84 -6.47
CA ALA A 310 -33.86 12.97 -5.72
C ALA A 310 -35.23 12.57 -5.15
N THR A 311 -35.51 13.02 -3.94
CA THR A 311 -36.82 12.82 -3.29
C THR A 311 -37.71 14.06 -3.50
N GLY A 312 -38.89 14.07 -2.87
CA GLY A 312 -39.74 15.26 -2.82
C GLY A 312 -39.26 16.34 -1.83
N ASN A 313 -38.29 16.03 -0.97
CA ASN A 313 -37.75 16.97 0.02
C ASN A 313 -36.58 17.76 -0.59
N PRO A 314 -36.41 19.06 -0.23
CA PRO A 314 -35.31 19.87 -0.74
C PRO A 314 -33.94 19.22 -0.48
N ASN A 315 -33.11 19.14 -1.51
CA ASN A 315 -31.74 18.57 -1.49
C ASN A 315 -31.59 17.18 -0.84
N GLU A 316 -32.69 16.44 -0.67
CA GLU A 316 -32.67 15.09 -0.11
C GLU A 316 -32.65 14.05 -1.23
N PHE A 317 -31.69 13.12 -1.14
CA PHE A 317 -31.52 12.01 -2.07
C PHE A 317 -31.71 10.68 -1.35
N SER A 318 -32.35 9.74 -2.03
CA SER A 318 -32.47 8.36 -1.58
C SER A 318 -31.46 7.46 -2.28
N PHE A 319 -30.77 6.64 -1.51
CA PHE A 319 -29.81 5.63 -1.93
C PHE A 319 -30.41 4.24 -1.67
N SER A 320 -30.46 3.40 -2.69
CA SER A 320 -31.04 2.05 -2.59
C SER A 320 -30.31 1.06 -3.47
N LEU A 321 -30.30 -0.21 -3.07
CA LEU A 321 -29.75 -1.29 -3.88
C LEU A 321 -30.85 -1.98 -4.69
N SER A 322 -30.51 -2.42 -5.90
CA SER A 322 -31.37 -3.23 -6.75
C SER A 322 -30.57 -4.27 -7.52
N ASN A 323 -31.24 -5.24 -8.13
CA ASN A 323 -30.61 -6.35 -8.85
C ASN A 323 -29.53 -7.04 -8.00
N ILE A 324 -29.83 -7.24 -6.72
CA ILE A 324 -28.90 -7.84 -5.76
C ILE A 324 -28.80 -9.34 -6.06
N ASN A 325 -27.63 -9.78 -6.49
CA ASN A 325 -27.29 -11.17 -6.71
C ASN A 325 -26.23 -11.59 -5.69
N VAL A 326 -26.61 -12.48 -4.78
CA VAL A 326 -25.70 -13.09 -3.80
C VAL A 326 -25.74 -14.61 -4.02
N PRO A 327 -24.67 -15.21 -4.56
CA PRO A 327 -24.60 -16.66 -4.77
C PRO A 327 -24.73 -17.43 -3.45
N ALA A 328 -25.18 -18.68 -3.54
CA ALA A 328 -25.31 -19.55 -2.36
C ALA A 328 -23.98 -19.65 -1.57
N GLY A 329 -24.07 -19.53 -0.24
CA GLY A 329 -22.91 -19.54 0.66
C GLY A 329 -22.14 -18.22 0.73
N GLN A 330 -22.53 -17.20 -0.03
CA GLN A 330 -21.92 -15.86 0.01
C GLN A 330 -22.80 -14.87 0.78
N SER A 331 -22.23 -13.75 1.21
CA SER A 331 -22.95 -12.74 2.00
C SER A 331 -22.41 -11.32 1.78
N ILE A 332 -23.28 -10.33 1.97
CA ILE A 332 -22.92 -8.93 2.16
C ILE A 332 -23.05 -8.67 3.66
N SER A 333 -21.95 -8.30 4.31
CA SER A 333 -21.87 -8.15 5.77
C SER A 333 -22.02 -6.72 6.25
N ASN A 334 -21.68 -5.73 5.42
CA ASN A 334 -21.84 -4.30 5.75
C ASN A 334 -21.99 -3.45 4.48
N LEU A 335 -22.74 -2.36 4.59
CA LEU A 335 -22.87 -1.29 3.60
C LEU A 335 -22.51 0.03 4.27
N LYS A 336 -21.44 0.68 3.80
CA LYS A 336 -21.00 1.99 4.27
C LYS A 336 -21.16 3.04 3.18
N TYR A 337 -22.03 4.01 3.43
CA TYR A 337 -22.25 5.17 2.59
C TYR A 337 -21.39 6.33 3.12
N ASN A 338 -20.56 6.93 2.26
CA ASN A 338 -19.93 8.22 2.50
C ASN A 338 -20.56 9.21 1.51
N PHE A 339 -21.23 10.24 2.01
CA PHE A 339 -22.03 11.12 1.18
C PHE A 339 -21.22 12.23 0.49
N GLY A 340 -19.92 12.35 0.80
CA GLY A 340 -19.02 13.32 0.18
C GLY A 340 -19.06 14.72 0.80
N ASP A 341 -19.80 14.91 1.89
CA ASP A 341 -19.91 16.16 2.66
C ASP A 341 -19.33 16.03 4.09
N GLY A 342 -18.50 15.01 4.31
CA GLY A 342 -17.94 14.67 5.62
C GLY A 342 -18.82 13.73 6.46
N THR A 343 -20.06 13.45 6.04
CA THR A 343 -20.96 12.54 6.76
C THR A 343 -20.95 11.12 6.17
N SER A 344 -21.25 10.13 7.02
CA SER A 344 -21.35 8.73 6.62
C SER A 344 -22.48 8.00 7.34
N TYR A 345 -22.93 6.89 6.76
CA TYR A 345 -23.96 6.02 7.30
C TYR A 345 -23.61 4.56 7.05
N GLU A 346 -23.84 3.69 8.04
CA GLU A 346 -23.57 2.25 7.92
C GLU A 346 -24.83 1.44 8.23
N THR A 347 -25.08 0.38 7.46
CA THR A 347 -26.18 -0.56 7.67
C THR A 347 -25.82 -1.96 7.16
N THR A 348 -26.41 -2.98 7.74
CA THR A 348 -26.34 -4.36 7.23
C THR A 348 -27.57 -4.75 6.41
N ASN A 349 -28.58 -3.88 6.35
CA ASN A 349 -29.85 -4.17 5.67
C ASN A 349 -29.79 -3.76 4.20
N THR A 350 -29.60 -4.74 3.32
CA THR A 350 -29.49 -4.52 1.87
C THR A 350 -30.78 -4.03 1.20
N SER A 351 -31.92 -4.09 1.89
CA SER A 351 -33.22 -3.59 1.40
C SER A 351 -33.57 -2.20 1.93
N GLU A 352 -32.71 -1.61 2.76
CA GLU A 352 -32.93 -0.28 3.31
C GLU A 352 -32.81 0.80 2.23
N ILE A 353 -33.71 1.78 2.27
CA ILE A 353 -33.61 3.00 1.47
C ILE A 353 -33.02 4.07 2.38
N VAL A 354 -31.74 4.33 2.23
CA VAL A 354 -31.02 5.35 2.99
C VAL A 354 -31.33 6.72 2.39
N LYS A 355 -31.61 7.72 3.23
CA LYS A 355 -31.87 9.10 2.79
C LYS A 355 -30.85 10.05 3.38
N HIS A 356 -30.39 11.01 2.57
CA HIS A 356 -29.44 12.03 3.01
C HIS A 356 -29.78 13.38 2.39
N SER A 357 -29.67 14.46 3.18
CA SER A 357 -29.97 15.83 2.76
C SER A 357 -28.71 16.68 2.74
N TYR A 358 -28.41 17.29 1.59
CA TYR A 358 -27.26 18.18 1.43
C TYR A 358 -27.65 19.63 1.73
N MET A 359 -26.95 20.25 2.68
CA MET A 359 -27.29 21.60 3.12
C MET A 359 -26.77 22.69 2.18
N ARG A 360 -25.58 22.52 1.60
CA ARG A 360 -24.94 23.52 0.74
C ARG A 360 -25.11 23.16 -0.74
N LYS A 361 -25.15 24.19 -1.59
CA LYS A 361 -24.97 24.00 -3.04
C LYS A 361 -23.54 23.56 -3.31
N GLY A 362 -23.36 22.66 -4.27
CA GLY A 362 -22.05 22.10 -4.60
C GLY A 362 -22.15 20.74 -5.28
N THR A 363 -21.00 20.24 -5.69
CA THR A 363 -20.87 18.88 -6.21
C THR A 363 -20.26 17.99 -5.14
N TYR A 364 -20.98 16.95 -4.74
CA TYR A 364 -20.58 15.99 -3.72
C TYR A 364 -20.20 14.67 -4.38
N TYR A 365 -18.99 14.17 -4.09
CA TYR A 365 -18.52 12.88 -4.56
C TYR A 365 -18.78 11.84 -3.47
N PHE A 366 -19.75 10.96 -3.69
CA PHE A 366 -20.14 9.96 -2.71
C PHE A 366 -19.59 8.58 -3.07
N THR A 367 -19.42 7.74 -2.06
CA THR A 367 -19.05 6.32 -2.21
C THR A 367 -19.99 5.42 -1.41
N LEU A 368 -20.17 4.20 -1.91
CA LEU A 368 -20.72 3.06 -1.18
C LEU A 368 -19.66 1.96 -1.17
N GLU A 369 -19.29 1.51 0.02
CA GLU A 369 -18.46 0.35 0.25
C GLU A 369 -19.32 -0.80 0.78
N ALA A 370 -19.42 -1.88 0.01
CA ALA A 370 -20.05 -3.12 0.45
C ALA A 370 -18.97 -4.13 0.84
N SER A 371 -18.93 -4.49 2.13
CA SER A 371 -18.11 -5.59 2.62
C SER A 371 -18.82 -6.91 2.35
N THR A 372 -18.15 -7.85 1.68
CA THR A 372 -18.74 -9.14 1.32
C THR A 372 -17.81 -10.30 1.65
N SER A 373 -18.33 -11.52 1.65
CA SER A 373 -17.53 -12.75 1.79
C SER A 373 -16.55 -12.98 0.63
N LEU A 374 -16.69 -12.27 -0.49
CA LEU A 374 -15.81 -12.32 -1.66
C LEU A 374 -14.88 -11.10 -1.77
N GLY A 375 -14.83 -10.25 -0.76
CA GLY A 375 -14.07 -9.00 -0.76
C GLY A 375 -14.95 -7.76 -0.79
N MET A 376 -14.34 -6.59 -1.01
CA MET A 376 -15.03 -5.30 -0.99
C MET A 376 -15.50 -4.91 -2.39
N ILE A 377 -16.75 -4.46 -2.50
CA ILE A 377 -17.30 -3.85 -3.72
C ILE A 377 -17.51 -2.36 -3.47
N MET A 378 -16.86 -1.51 -4.27
CA MET A 378 -17.01 -0.06 -4.18
C MET A 378 -17.86 0.48 -5.35
N LYS A 379 -18.79 1.38 -5.05
CA LYS A 379 -19.50 2.21 -6.04
C LYS A 379 -19.24 3.68 -5.71
N SER A 380 -18.99 4.49 -6.72
CA SER A 380 -18.80 5.93 -6.54
C SER A 380 -19.52 6.71 -7.64
N SER A 381 -20.02 7.88 -7.31
CA SER A 381 -20.56 8.84 -8.28
C SER A 381 -20.56 10.24 -7.66
N SER A 382 -21.25 11.18 -8.29
CA SER A 382 -21.45 12.52 -7.74
C SER A 382 -22.91 12.97 -7.81
N ILE A 383 -23.26 13.87 -6.91
CA ILE A 383 -24.53 14.60 -6.89
C ILE A 383 -24.21 16.07 -6.99
N THR A 384 -24.87 16.78 -7.91
CA THR A 384 -24.81 18.24 -7.99
C THR A 384 -26.06 18.82 -7.32
N VAL A 385 -25.85 19.63 -6.30
CA VAL A 385 -26.89 20.37 -5.58
C VAL A 385 -26.83 21.82 -6.05
N GLU A 386 -27.85 22.27 -6.78
CA GLU A 386 -27.84 23.57 -7.46
C GLU A 386 -28.06 24.75 -6.52
N GLN A 387 -28.80 24.55 -5.42
CA GLN A 387 -29.16 25.59 -4.46
C GLN A 387 -28.94 25.09 -3.04
N ASN A 388 -28.63 26.02 -2.12
CA ASN A 388 -28.57 25.68 -0.71
C ASN A 388 -29.95 25.19 -0.23
N HIS A 389 -29.96 24.31 0.77
CA HIS A 389 -31.19 23.82 1.37
C HIS A 389 -31.99 25.01 1.95
N PRO A 390 -33.34 25.02 1.95
CA PRO A 390 -34.11 26.15 2.49
C PRO A 390 -33.83 26.45 3.97
N ASN A 391 -33.48 25.41 4.75
CA ASN A 391 -33.05 25.54 6.15
C ASN A 391 -31.55 25.81 6.30
N TYR A 392 -30.80 25.87 5.20
CA TYR A 392 -29.41 26.30 5.26
C TYR A 392 -29.41 27.82 5.40
N GLU A 393 -29.11 28.26 6.61
CA GLU A 393 -28.76 29.65 6.84
C GLU A 393 -27.31 29.84 6.35
N PRO A 394 -27.08 30.65 5.30
CA PRO A 394 -25.73 30.91 4.83
C PRO A 394 -24.94 31.57 5.95
N TYR A 395 -23.96 30.85 6.47
CA TYR A 395 -22.84 31.50 7.12
C TYR A 395 -22.17 32.37 6.04
N LEU A 396 -22.20 33.69 6.22
CA LEU A 396 -21.75 34.66 5.22
C LEU A 396 -20.30 34.36 4.83
N LEU A 397 -20.12 33.79 3.63
CA LEU A 397 -18.88 33.28 3.06
C LEU A 397 -18.37 34.19 1.93
N ASP A 398 -18.48 35.51 2.09
CA ASP A 398 -17.99 36.50 1.12
C ASP A 398 -17.17 37.59 1.83
N ALA A 399 -16.01 37.19 2.35
CA ALA A 399 -14.80 37.99 2.58
C ALA A 399 -13.75 37.04 3.18
N MET A 400 -12.46 37.21 2.92
CA MET A 400 -11.44 36.50 3.70
C MET A 400 -11.55 36.99 5.15
N VAL A 401 -12.31 36.25 5.94
CA VAL A 401 -12.51 36.42 7.36
C VAL A 401 -11.43 35.58 8.04
N MET A 402 -10.82 36.11 9.09
CA MET A 402 -10.08 35.30 10.06
C MET A 402 -10.88 34.04 10.36
N TYR A 403 -10.40 32.88 9.94
CA TYR A 403 -11.02 31.61 10.30
C TYR A 403 -9.99 30.79 11.05
N ASN A 404 -10.35 30.45 12.28
CA ASN A 404 -9.68 29.46 13.06
C ASN A 404 -10.75 28.50 13.57
N ASP A 405 -10.90 27.41 12.84
CA ASP A 405 -11.66 26.23 13.21
C ASP A 405 -10.62 25.21 13.61
N PHE A 406 -10.48 25.08 14.92
CA PHE A 406 -9.35 24.45 15.56
C PHE A 406 -9.31 22.92 15.30
N GLY A 407 -10.17 22.40 14.42
CA GLY A 407 -10.15 21.04 13.87
C GLY A 407 -9.80 20.89 12.37
N GLU A 408 -9.91 21.93 11.54
CA GLU A 408 -9.78 21.76 10.06
C GLU A 408 -8.98 22.85 9.34
N THR A 409 -9.19 24.13 9.66
CA THR A 409 -8.59 25.26 8.91
C THR A 409 -8.19 26.41 9.82
N GLN A 410 -6.94 26.87 9.70
CA GLN A 410 -6.38 27.93 10.53
C GLN A 410 -5.58 28.91 9.66
N LEU A 411 -5.98 30.19 9.64
CA LEU A 411 -5.18 31.23 8.98
C LEU A 411 -3.90 31.54 9.77
N VAL A 412 -4.03 31.69 11.09
CA VAL A 412 -2.94 31.96 12.04
C VAL A 412 -3.26 31.27 13.36
N PRO A 413 -2.27 30.65 14.04
CA PRO A 413 -2.50 30.05 15.35
C PRO A 413 -2.85 31.06 16.43
N LEU A 414 -3.73 30.65 17.35
CA LEU A 414 -3.96 31.35 18.61
C LEU A 414 -2.75 31.11 19.52
N GLN A 415 -2.19 32.18 20.07
CA GLN A 415 -1.03 32.18 20.95
C GLN A 415 -1.44 32.65 22.34
N ILE A 416 -0.55 32.45 23.33
CA ILE A 416 -0.77 32.86 24.71
C ILE A 416 0.17 34.01 25.07
N ASP A 417 -0.39 35.07 25.65
CA ASP A 417 0.33 36.14 26.31
C ASP A 417 0.19 35.97 27.83
N LYS A 418 1.34 35.81 28.51
CA LYS A 418 1.47 35.54 29.95
C LYS A 418 1.86 36.80 30.72
N SER A 419 1.28 37.93 30.34
CA SER A 419 1.70 39.27 30.75
C SER A 419 1.85 39.48 32.27
N ASP A 420 1.02 38.86 33.11
CA ASP A 420 1.03 39.05 34.58
C ASP A 420 0.74 37.80 35.42
N GLY A 421 0.87 36.61 34.82
CA GLY A 421 0.68 35.33 35.50
C GLY A 421 0.89 34.16 34.52
N ASP A 422 0.23 33.03 34.74
CA ASP A 422 0.37 31.86 33.87
C ASP A 422 -0.91 31.58 33.07
N GLY A 423 -0.78 30.78 32.02
CA GLY A 423 -1.89 30.40 31.15
C GLY A 423 -1.45 29.48 30.00
N SER A 424 -2.43 28.89 29.33
CA SER A 424 -2.22 28.04 28.15
C SER A 424 -3.34 28.19 27.13
N VAL A 425 -3.00 27.93 25.87
CA VAL A 425 -3.94 27.70 24.77
C VAL A 425 -3.57 26.36 24.16
N GLU A 426 -4.50 25.42 24.14
CA GLU A 426 -4.28 24.05 23.69
C GLU A 426 -5.41 23.62 22.75
N VAL A 427 -5.12 22.85 21.71
CA VAL A 427 -6.15 22.18 20.91
C VAL A 427 -6.52 20.87 21.60
N VAL A 428 -7.80 20.68 21.91
CA VAL A 428 -8.34 19.53 22.63
C VAL A 428 -9.59 18.98 21.95
N ASP A 429 -10.00 17.77 22.28
CA ASP A 429 -11.29 17.24 21.85
C ASP A 429 -12.44 18.16 22.26
N ASN A 430 -13.40 18.35 21.36
CA ASN A 430 -14.59 19.16 21.65
C ASN A 430 -15.31 18.58 22.88
N PRO A 431 -15.54 19.37 23.94
CA PRO A 431 -16.21 18.88 25.15
C PRO A 431 -17.69 18.50 24.91
N ASN A 432 -18.28 18.90 23.77
CA ASN A 432 -19.66 18.60 23.43
C ASN A 432 -19.91 18.64 21.89
N PRO A 433 -19.41 17.65 21.11
CA PRO A 433 -19.48 17.66 19.64
C PRO A 433 -20.85 17.26 19.07
N ASN A 434 -21.75 16.74 19.92
CA ASN A 434 -23.04 16.19 19.48
C ASN A 434 -24.17 17.23 19.48
N LEU A 435 -23.92 18.46 19.94
CA LEU A 435 -24.93 19.49 20.13
C LEU A 435 -24.62 20.74 19.32
N TYR A 436 -25.62 21.23 18.59
CA TYR A 436 -25.57 22.55 17.95
C TYR A 436 -25.36 23.64 19.02
N PRO A 437 -24.55 24.70 18.77
CA PRO A 437 -23.99 25.11 17.48
C PRO A 437 -22.66 24.50 17.06
N ASN A 438 -21.88 23.86 17.94
CA ASN A 438 -20.54 23.37 17.61
C ASN A 438 -20.48 21.84 17.42
N ARG A 439 -20.08 21.37 16.24
CA ARG A 439 -19.89 19.94 15.93
C ARG A 439 -18.46 19.58 15.52
N SER A 440 -17.52 20.51 15.64
CA SER A 440 -16.11 20.29 15.32
C SER A 440 -15.54 19.19 16.21
N ALA A 441 -14.59 18.40 15.67
CA ALA A 441 -13.96 17.32 16.41
C ALA A 441 -13.03 17.86 17.53
N HIS A 442 -12.38 18.98 17.27
CA HIS A 442 -11.41 19.61 18.18
C HIS A 442 -11.68 21.11 18.31
N VAL A 443 -11.30 21.69 19.45
CA VAL A 443 -11.52 23.10 19.81
C VAL A 443 -10.31 23.68 20.55
N ALA A 444 -10.20 25.00 20.66
CA ALA A 444 -9.17 25.62 21.51
C ALA A 444 -9.64 25.67 22.96
N LYS A 445 -8.79 25.27 23.90
CA LYS A 445 -8.97 25.46 25.33
C LYS A 445 -8.03 26.56 25.81
N PHE A 446 -8.58 27.70 26.19
CA PHE A 446 -7.84 28.79 26.80
C PHE A 446 -7.98 28.72 28.32
N THR A 447 -6.85 28.72 29.03
CA THR A 447 -6.78 28.73 30.50
C THR A 447 -5.93 29.90 30.98
N LYS A 448 -6.44 30.63 31.98
CA LYS A 448 -5.74 31.69 32.72
C LYS A 448 -5.57 31.27 34.18
N ILE A 449 -4.39 31.49 34.77
CA ILE A 449 -4.05 31.09 36.15
C ILE A 449 -3.44 32.28 36.90
N ASN A 450 -4.13 32.75 37.95
CA ASN A 450 -3.68 33.81 38.85
C ASN A 450 -3.16 35.09 38.15
N ALA A 451 -3.69 35.38 36.96
CA ALA A 451 -3.29 36.50 36.11
C ALA A 451 -4.49 37.45 35.95
N GLN A 452 -4.29 38.76 35.90
CA GLN A 452 -5.38 39.70 35.61
C GLN A 452 -5.58 39.86 34.10
N TRP A 453 -4.49 39.84 33.32
CA TRP A 453 -4.48 40.28 31.91
C TRP A 453 -3.90 39.27 30.92
N ALA A 454 -3.51 38.07 31.38
CA ALA A 454 -3.14 37.00 30.46
C ALA A 454 -4.29 36.69 29.48
N ASN A 455 -3.94 36.52 28.21
CA ASN A 455 -4.88 36.49 27.11
C ASN A 455 -4.45 35.52 26.02
N ALA A 456 -5.43 34.93 25.35
CA ALA A 456 -5.22 34.26 24.10
C ALA A 456 -5.29 35.30 22.98
N TYR A 457 -4.33 35.31 22.06
CA TYR A 457 -4.32 36.30 20.99
C TYR A 457 -4.00 35.69 19.64
N LEU A 458 -4.50 36.33 18.60
CA LEU A 458 -4.15 36.03 17.23
C LEU A 458 -3.51 37.27 16.62
N LEU A 459 -2.25 37.12 16.21
CA LEU A 459 -1.46 38.18 15.58
C LEU A 459 -1.38 37.93 14.07
N LEU A 460 -1.94 38.85 13.28
CA LEU A 460 -1.82 38.79 11.83
C LEU A 460 -0.35 38.83 11.37
N PRO A 461 0.01 38.16 10.26
CA PRO A 461 1.36 38.25 9.71
C PRO A 461 1.72 39.69 9.36
N THR A 462 3.02 39.99 9.30
CA THR A 462 3.52 41.31 8.92
C THR A 462 2.89 41.77 7.61
N GLY A 463 2.33 42.99 7.62
CA GLY A 463 1.65 43.59 6.46
C GLY A 463 0.15 43.34 6.39
N TYR A 464 -0.42 42.45 7.20
CA TYR A 464 -1.87 42.21 7.22
C TYR A 464 -2.57 43.03 8.29
N ARG A 465 -3.76 43.54 7.98
CA ARG A 465 -4.57 44.39 8.88
C ARG A 465 -6.04 44.03 8.79
N PHE A 466 -6.77 44.26 9.90
CA PHE A 466 -8.22 44.16 9.89
C PHE A 466 -8.82 45.36 9.16
N ASN A 467 -9.74 45.08 8.25
CA ASN A 467 -10.60 46.06 7.60
C ASN A 467 -12.01 45.96 8.22
N LEU A 468 -12.32 46.93 9.09
CA LEU A 468 -13.60 47.02 9.81
C LEU A 468 -14.71 47.65 8.96
N THR A 469 -14.41 48.19 7.77
CA THR A 469 -15.40 48.87 6.92
C THR A 469 -16.39 47.91 6.26
N LEU A 470 -16.04 46.64 6.13
CA LEU A 470 -16.87 45.61 5.46
C LEU A 470 -17.65 44.74 6.46
N GLN A 471 -16.99 44.36 7.56
CA GLN A 471 -17.56 43.53 8.61
C GLN A 471 -16.94 43.94 9.95
N PRO A 472 -17.59 44.80 10.75
CA PRO A 472 -17.08 45.22 12.06
C PRO A 472 -17.47 44.29 13.21
N VAL A 473 -18.06 43.13 12.93
CA VAL A 473 -18.53 42.21 13.97
C VAL A 473 -17.61 40.98 14.06
N PHE A 474 -17.13 40.69 15.26
CA PHE A 474 -16.51 39.40 15.60
C PHE A 474 -17.52 38.45 16.21
N LYS A 475 -17.36 37.16 15.92
CA LYS A 475 -18.10 36.06 16.54
C LYS A 475 -17.13 34.96 16.92
N VAL A 476 -17.35 34.34 18.07
CA VAL A 476 -16.60 33.16 18.49
C VAL A 476 -17.55 32.26 19.28
N LEU A 477 -17.48 30.97 19.01
CA LEU A 477 -18.15 29.99 19.84
C LEU A 477 -17.42 29.91 21.16
N VAL A 478 -18.16 30.08 22.25
CA VAL A 478 -17.65 29.99 23.62
C VAL A 478 -18.37 28.88 24.37
N TYR A 479 -17.61 28.16 25.18
CA TYR A 479 -18.12 27.16 26.12
C TYR A 479 -17.37 27.33 27.44
N GLY A 480 -18.10 27.38 28.54
CA GLY A 480 -17.53 27.69 29.86
C GLY A 480 -18.61 27.73 30.95
N LYS A 481 -18.36 28.45 32.04
CA LYS A 481 -19.34 28.61 33.13
C LYS A 481 -20.20 29.85 32.93
N ALA A 482 -21.47 29.75 33.27
CA ALA A 482 -22.37 30.89 33.29
C ALA A 482 -21.83 31.99 34.21
N GLY A 483 -21.86 33.23 33.73
CA GLY A 483 -21.33 34.39 34.42
C GLY A 483 -19.86 34.70 34.15
N ASP A 484 -19.09 33.79 33.54
CA ASP A 484 -17.74 34.12 33.08
C ASP A 484 -17.82 35.16 31.95
N GLN A 485 -16.95 36.16 32.04
CA GLN A 485 -16.83 37.24 31.08
C GLN A 485 -15.74 36.92 30.07
N VAL A 486 -16.09 36.86 28.80
CA VAL A 486 -15.16 36.73 27.68
C VAL A 486 -15.04 38.10 27.01
N LEU A 487 -13.85 38.68 27.06
CA LEU A 487 -13.55 39.98 26.46
C LEU A 487 -12.86 39.77 25.12
N LEU A 488 -13.24 40.56 24.11
CA LEU A 488 -12.52 40.69 22.84
C LEU A 488 -12.01 42.13 22.68
N LYS A 489 -10.75 42.26 22.24
CA LYS A 489 -10.11 43.57 22.03
C LYS A 489 -9.20 43.55 20.81
N LEU A 490 -9.18 44.65 20.06
CA LEU A 490 -8.22 44.86 18.98
C LEU A 490 -7.11 45.80 19.44
N GLU A 491 -5.89 45.53 19.00
CA GLU A 491 -4.74 46.42 19.20
C GLU A 491 -3.88 46.49 17.93
N ASN A 492 -2.98 47.49 17.90
CA ASN A 492 -1.92 47.59 16.91
C ASN A 492 -0.57 47.34 17.59
N THR A 493 0.01 46.17 17.33
CA THR A 493 1.29 45.77 17.94
C THR A 493 2.49 46.55 17.39
N ASP A 494 2.34 47.33 16.31
CA ASP A 494 3.42 48.20 15.80
C ASP A 494 3.87 49.22 16.86
N TYR A 495 3.02 49.51 17.85
CA TYR A 495 3.31 50.39 18.99
C TYR A 495 4.04 49.69 20.15
N GLY A 496 4.44 48.42 19.98
CA GLY A 496 5.22 47.66 20.96
C GLY A 496 4.51 47.55 22.31
N GLY A 497 5.25 47.79 23.41
CA GLY A 497 4.71 47.71 24.78
C GLY A 497 3.57 48.70 25.10
N ASN A 498 3.30 49.66 24.21
CA ASN A 498 2.23 50.64 24.35
C ASN A 498 0.97 50.26 23.56
N ALA A 499 0.89 49.08 22.95
CA ALA A 499 -0.26 48.66 22.14
C ALA A 499 -1.60 48.74 22.89
N TRP A 500 -1.59 48.52 24.21
CA TRP A 500 -2.78 48.65 25.06
C TRP A 500 -3.36 50.08 25.09
N GLN A 501 -2.55 51.11 24.84
CA GLN A 501 -2.95 52.53 24.87
C GLN A 501 -3.66 52.98 23.60
N ILE A 502 -3.70 52.14 22.56
CA ILE A 502 -4.36 52.44 21.27
C ILE A 502 -5.34 51.33 20.87
N GLY A 503 -5.60 50.38 21.76
CA GLY A 503 -6.57 49.34 21.55
C GLY A 503 -8.02 49.83 21.63
N THR A 504 -8.94 48.99 21.17
CA THR A 504 -10.38 49.26 21.33
C THR A 504 -10.77 49.29 22.80
N HIS A 505 -11.86 49.98 23.12
CA HIS A 505 -12.53 49.80 24.40
C HIS A 505 -13.02 48.35 24.55
N ASP A 506 -13.25 47.95 25.80
CA ASP A 506 -13.53 46.56 26.14
C ASP A 506 -14.92 46.13 25.63
N LEU A 507 -14.95 45.08 24.82
CA LEU A 507 -16.19 44.41 24.41
C LEU A 507 -16.28 43.09 25.16
N ILE A 508 -17.32 42.95 25.99
CA ILE A 508 -17.47 41.81 26.90
C ILE A 508 -18.75 41.04 26.58
N TYR A 509 -18.61 39.75 26.32
CA TYR A 509 -19.70 38.79 26.34
C TYR A 509 -19.71 38.06 27.68
N THR A 510 -20.88 37.93 28.30
CA THR A 510 -21.03 37.11 29.52
C THR A 510 -21.67 35.78 29.12
N ILE A 511 -21.05 34.66 29.47
CA ILE A 511 -21.59 33.32 29.19
C ILE A 511 -22.92 33.15 29.94
N GLN A 512 -23.96 32.68 29.24
CA GLN A 512 -25.32 32.63 29.78
C GLN A 512 -25.63 31.30 30.47
N LYS A 513 -25.07 30.19 29.99
CA LYS A 513 -25.34 28.83 30.50
C LYS A 513 -24.04 28.07 30.71
N ASP A 514 -24.04 27.26 31.76
CA ASP A 514 -22.93 26.34 32.00
C ASP A 514 -22.82 25.33 30.86
N ASN A 515 -21.59 25.09 30.42
CA ASN A 515 -21.21 23.93 29.61
C ASN A 515 -22.06 23.76 28.34
N THR A 516 -22.46 24.88 27.74
CA THR A 516 -23.25 24.94 26.52
C THR A 516 -22.52 25.83 25.53
N TRP A 517 -22.44 25.37 24.27
CA TRP A 517 -21.87 26.18 23.21
C TRP A 517 -22.79 27.37 22.91
N GLU A 518 -22.23 28.57 22.96
CA GLU A 518 -22.92 29.84 22.72
C GLU A 518 -22.12 30.69 21.75
N ILE A 519 -22.79 31.52 20.95
CA ILE A 519 -22.11 32.46 20.05
C ILE A 519 -21.90 33.78 20.79
N ALA A 520 -20.66 34.06 21.19
CA ALA A 520 -20.28 35.37 21.67
C ALA A 520 -20.13 36.32 20.47
N THR A 521 -20.95 37.37 20.43
CA THR A 521 -20.95 38.38 19.36
C THR A 521 -20.40 39.70 19.89
N TYR A 522 -19.41 40.25 19.20
CA TYR A 522 -18.73 41.50 19.55
C TYR A 522 -18.87 42.48 18.38
N ASP A 523 -19.76 43.45 18.53
CA ASP A 523 -20.02 44.47 17.53
C ASP A 523 -19.17 45.73 17.81
N LEU A 524 -18.32 46.13 16.85
CA LEU A 524 -17.43 47.27 17.01
C LEU A 524 -18.09 48.62 16.69
N HIS A 525 -19.34 48.67 16.20
CA HIS A 525 -20.01 49.94 15.94
C HIS A 525 -20.12 50.81 17.21
N GLY A 526 -19.64 52.06 17.13
CA GLY A 526 -19.67 52.98 18.26
C GLY A 526 -18.65 52.66 19.37
N VAL A 527 -17.72 51.74 19.10
CA VAL A 527 -16.66 51.38 20.05
C VAL A 527 -15.47 52.31 19.84
N GLY A 528 -15.07 53.03 20.88
CA GLY A 528 -13.90 53.91 20.82
C GLY A 528 -12.56 53.15 20.88
N ALA A 529 -11.48 53.87 20.60
CA ALA A 529 -10.11 53.41 20.81
C ALA A 529 -9.18 54.57 21.18
N GLY A 530 -8.12 54.24 21.89
CA GLY A 530 -7.23 55.24 22.47
C GLY A 530 -7.86 55.92 23.68
N TRP A 531 -7.04 56.69 24.40
CA TRP A 531 -7.48 57.43 25.60
C TRP A 531 -6.88 58.83 25.54
N ASP A 532 -7.72 59.85 25.72
CA ASP A 532 -7.32 61.26 25.63
C ASP A 532 -6.16 61.63 26.59
N TRP A 533 -6.14 61.03 27.79
CA TRP A 533 -5.13 61.25 28.81
C TRP A 533 -3.77 60.60 28.53
N THR A 534 -3.67 59.68 27.55
CA THR A 534 -2.39 59.04 27.19
C THR A 534 -1.58 59.83 26.16
N GLY A 535 -2.18 60.87 25.55
CA GLY A 535 -1.55 61.69 24.51
C GLY A 535 -1.39 60.99 23.15
N GLN A 536 -2.08 59.87 22.93
CA GLN A 536 -2.07 59.08 21.69
C GLN A 536 -3.24 59.45 20.76
N ILE A 537 -3.30 58.83 19.56
CA ILE A 537 -4.42 58.97 18.62
C ILE A 537 -5.68 58.37 19.28
N PHE A 538 -6.81 59.08 19.22
CA PHE A 538 -8.10 58.71 19.83
C PHE A 538 -9.26 58.75 18.82
N THR A 539 -10.23 57.84 18.96
CA THR A 539 -11.54 57.86 18.30
C THR A 539 -12.67 57.45 19.25
N ASN A 540 -13.86 58.01 19.04
CA ASN A 540 -15.09 57.56 19.71
C ASN A 540 -15.72 56.34 19.01
N ASP A 541 -15.34 56.05 17.77
CA ASP A 541 -15.87 54.95 16.98
C ASP A 541 -14.84 54.45 15.97
N VAL A 542 -14.41 53.21 16.14
CA VAL A 542 -13.38 52.56 15.33
C VAL A 542 -13.89 52.07 13.99
N THR A 543 -15.20 52.04 13.75
CA THR A 543 -15.73 51.61 12.44
C THR A 543 -15.95 52.78 11.49
N THR A 544 -16.08 54.00 12.02
CA THR A 544 -16.34 55.21 11.23
C THR A 544 -15.12 56.12 11.07
N ASP A 545 -14.10 56.00 11.92
CA ASP A 545 -12.87 56.79 11.80
C ASP A 545 -11.86 56.15 10.83
N PRO A 546 -11.51 56.81 9.70
CA PRO A 546 -10.58 56.27 8.71
C PRO A 546 -9.16 56.03 9.22
N ARG A 547 -8.80 56.55 10.41
CA ARG A 547 -7.51 56.29 11.05
C ARG A 547 -7.45 54.93 11.76
N PHE A 548 -8.61 54.32 12.02
CA PHE A 548 -8.76 53.09 12.81
C PHE A 548 -9.53 51.98 12.08
N ASN A 549 -10.49 52.34 11.22
CA ASN A 549 -11.43 51.40 10.63
C ASN A 549 -10.84 50.55 9.49
N ASP A 550 -9.67 50.92 9.00
CA ASP A 550 -8.93 50.18 7.97
C ASP A 550 -7.43 50.29 8.22
N ASN A 551 -6.69 49.24 7.87
CA ASN A 551 -5.23 49.20 7.88
C ASN A 551 -4.54 49.54 9.22
N PHE A 552 -5.25 49.47 10.35
CA PHE A 552 -4.73 49.87 11.66
C PHE A 552 -4.44 48.69 12.59
N TYR A 553 -5.45 47.88 12.91
CA TYR A 553 -5.33 46.79 13.88
C TYR A 553 -4.71 45.53 13.25
N ASN A 554 -3.91 44.81 14.02
CA ASN A 554 -3.26 43.59 13.57
C ASN A 554 -3.27 42.44 14.59
N VAL A 555 -3.78 42.67 15.80
CA VAL A 555 -3.99 41.62 16.80
C VAL A 555 -5.41 41.68 17.34
N VAL A 556 -6.01 40.51 17.51
CA VAL A 556 -7.21 40.31 18.32
C VAL A 556 -6.82 39.55 19.58
N ARG A 557 -7.26 40.04 20.73
CA ARG A 557 -7.03 39.44 22.05
C ARG A 557 -8.35 38.99 22.64
N ILE A 558 -8.35 37.81 23.23
CA ILE A 558 -9.46 37.20 23.94
C ILE A 558 -9.02 36.95 25.39
N MET A 559 -9.78 37.48 26.34
CA MET A 559 -9.53 37.33 27.78
C MET A 559 -10.73 36.68 28.46
N VAL A 560 -10.47 35.95 29.55
CA VAL A 560 -11.52 35.44 30.44
C VAL A 560 -11.39 36.10 31.81
N ASN A 561 -12.50 36.66 32.29
CA ASN A 561 -12.61 37.43 33.53
C ASN A 561 -11.45 38.45 33.70
N PRO A 562 -11.32 39.41 32.76
CA PRO A 562 -10.23 40.41 32.80
C PRO A 562 -10.23 41.19 34.12
N GLY A 563 -9.05 41.51 34.65
CA GLY A 563 -8.90 42.19 35.95
C GLY A 563 -9.00 41.28 37.18
N ASN A 564 -9.52 40.05 37.05
CA ASN A 564 -9.60 39.09 38.14
C ASN A 564 -8.39 38.14 38.15
N ASN A 565 -7.60 38.15 39.24
CA ASN A 565 -6.47 37.25 39.48
C ASN A 565 -6.75 36.16 40.55
N GLY A 566 -7.98 36.03 41.03
CA GLY A 566 -8.36 35.13 42.10
C GLY A 566 -8.67 33.69 41.65
N GLY A 567 -7.72 33.03 40.97
CA GLY A 567 -7.83 31.59 40.64
C GLY A 567 -7.57 31.23 39.18
N THR A 568 -8.12 30.08 38.76
CA THR A 568 -8.00 29.52 37.40
C THR A 568 -9.33 29.63 36.66
N PHE A 569 -9.30 30.20 35.46
CA PHE A 569 -10.44 30.34 34.57
C PHE A 569 -10.16 29.63 33.25
N THR A 570 -11.17 28.93 32.72
CA THR A 570 -11.06 28.17 31.48
C THR A 570 -12.27 28.42 30.61
N VAL A 571 -12.02 28.73 29.34
CA VAL A 571 -13.03 28.83 28.29
C VAL A 571 -12.56 28.04 27.08
N TRP A 572 -13.49 27.35 26.43
CA TRP A 572 -13.25 26.71 25.14
C TRP A 572 -13.76 27.63 24.04
N LEU A 573 -12.95 27.78 23.00
CA LEU A 573 -13.15 28.68 21.88
C LEU A 573 -13.16 27.87 20.59
N ASP A 574 -14.08 28.21 19.71
CA ASP A 574 -14.09 27.66 18.36
C ASP A 574 -14.71 28.64 17.36
N ASP A 575 -14.54 28.39 16.07
CA ASP A 575 -15.08 29.21 14.97
C ASP A 575 -14.91 30.72 15.19
N LEU A 576 -13.69 31.15 15.57
CA LEU A 576 -13.40 32.57 15.67
C LEU A 576 -13.49 33.16 14.26
N ALA A 577 -14.46 34.05 14.08
CA ALA A 577 -14.76 34.78 12.87
C ALA A 577 -14.82 36.29 13.14
N GLY A 578 -14.53 37.08 12.12
CA GLY A 578 -14.43 38.54 12.26
C GLY A 578 -14.33 39.29 10.95
N PRO A 579 -13.79 40.53 11.00
CA PRO A 579 -13.60 41.41 9.87
C PRO A 579 -12.76 40.81 8.75
N HIS A 580 -12.86 41.45 7.58
CA HIS A 580 -11.99 41.15 6.45
C HIS A 580 -10.53 41.43 6.82
N VAL A 581 -9.61 40.59 6.36
CA VAL A 581 -8.18 40.83 6.50
C VAL A 581 -7.60 41.22 5.15
N GLU A 582 -7.04 42.43 5.08
CA GLU A 582 -6.33 42.90 3.90
C GLU A 582 -4.83 42.75 4.07
N GLY A 583 -4.16 42.31 3.01
CA GLY A 583 -2.71 42.27 2.94
C GLY A 583 -2.18 43.53 2.27
N LEU A 584 -1.34 44.29 2.96
CA LEU A 584 -0.50 45.30 2.34
C LEU A 584 0.61 44.58 1.57
N LYS A 585 0.54 44.60 0.23
CA LYS A 585 1.77 44.55 -0.57
C LYS A 585 2.58 45.80 -0.21
N LYS A 586 3.72 45.63 0.43
CA LYS A 586 4.80 46.61 0.28
C LYS A 586 5.33 46.57 -1.13
#